data_AF-A0A1V6J2B3-F1
#
_entry.id   AF-A0A1V6J2B3-F1
#
_cell.length_a   1.000
_cell.length_b   1.000
_cell.length_c   1.000
_cell.angle_alpha   90.00
_cell.angle_beta   90.00
_cell.angle_gamma   90.00
#
_symmetry.space_group_name_H-M   'P 1'
#
loop_
_entity.id
_entity.type
_entity.pdbx_description
1 polymer ?
#
loop_
_entity_poly.entity_id
_entity_poly.type
_entity_poly.pdbx_seq_one_letter_code
_entity_poly.pdbx_strand_id
1 'polypeptide(L)'
;MNIRRIFPLVIATASLITTYAQRSPIATPAVFPAATPALSASAAPSLKPLRILAFYNLGEDANHVAFAESAISFFSGLNGSRELKFEATADPSAMNKENLGDADVVMMLNYFPLDKKQRKAFEEYMDNGGRWIGFHKAALYREGEWPWFTRFLGGVVFADYNWPPLPTRIQVEDPLHPVCKGVPESFIAPANEWYRFSPGLRENPKVQVLASVAAESFPLGISRIFESEDLPIAWANREYRMVYMNMGHGGNGLSDASQNLLFTNALQWLLAPEMPVEEKVAVAYVTSWKEAVPDPAFITHINYAFGHVNETFDGVIVDNPDRLRQIVALKKQKPSLKVLLSIGGWGSGRFSEMVAVDVLRDSFAMDCKRVVEEFGLDGIDIDWEYPTNQGPGISYAPEDTRNFTLLMRDIRKHLPDGMLLTLATAASGKFIDFKSITGYVDFVNIMTYDIGLPPFHHSGLYPSSMTGNLSCYESVLAHVRAGFPLERLVLGIPFYGKTGPDFPKGMGGYGKLIQLEEYVHCWDDVAKAPYLKDCNGKIVCTYDNPLSIGYKSRFIKDYGMKGAMYWEYEGDDENGSLRRAVYEGVFAPE
;
A
#
# COMPACT_ATOMS: atom_id res chain seq x y z
N MET A 1 -23.97 8.22 -68.30
CA MET A 1 -22.84 7.55 -69.00
C MET A 1 -21.83 7.14 -67.94
N ASN A 2 -21.36 5.92 -67.73
CA ASN A 2 -21.62 4.53 -68.15
C ASN A 2 -20.95 3.70 -67.02
N ILE A 3 -21.64 2.88 -66.21
CA ILE A 3 -22.11 1.50 -66.46
C ILE A 3 -21.00 0.44 -66.62
N ARG A 4 -20.86 -0.38 -65.56
CA ARG A 4 -20.64 -1.86 -65.45
C ARG A 4 -19.27 -2.43 -65.91
N ARG A 5 -18.72 -3.51 -65.33
CA ARG A 5 -19.25 -4.84 -64.90
C ARG A 5 -18.36 -5.46 -63.80
N ILE A 6 -18.88 -6.01 -62.67
CA ILE A 6 -19.33 -7.40 -62.36
C ILE A 6 -18.20 -8.47 -62.24
N PHE A 7 -17.85 -8.83 -60.98
CA PHE A 7 -17.80 -10.15 -60.25
C PHE A 7 -17.59 -11.50 -61.04
N PRO A 8 -17.23 -12.68 -60.42
CA PRO A 8 -17.11 -13.05 -58.97
C PRO A 8 -16.04 -14.12 -58.52
N LEU A 9 -16.07 -14.48 -57.21
CA LEU A 9 -15.91 -15.83 -56.58
C LEU A 9 -14.49 -16.50 -56.55
N VAL A 10 -14.00 -17.33 -55.59
CA VAL A 10 -14.49 -17.98 -54.34
C VAL A 10 -13.31 -18.77 -53.65
N ILE A 11 -13.35 -18.93 -52.31
CA ILE A 11 -12.89 -20.07 -51.43
C ILE A 11 -11.40 -20.33 -51.05
N ALA A 12 -11.24 -20.49 -49.70
CA ALA A 12 -10.30 -21.32 -48.90
C ALA A 12 -8.80 -20.96 -48.89
N THR A 13 -7.97 -21.18 -47.85
CA THR A 13 -7.94 -22.13 -46.70
C THR A 13 -6.83 -21.67 -45.73
N ALA A 14 -7.02 -21.75 -44.41
CA ALA A 14 -6.44 -22.72 -43.47
C ALA A 14 -4.99 -22.48 -42.96
N SER A 15 -4.93 -22.51 -41.63
CA SER A 15 -3.87 -22.78 -40.65
C SER A 15 -2.56 -23.41 -41.14
N LEU A 16 -1.44 -22.94 -40.57
CA LEU A 16 -0.18 -23.68 -40.49
C LEU A 16 0.51 -23.39 -39.14
N ILE A 17 0.28 -24.29 -38.19
CA ILE A 17 1.22 -24.58 -37.09
C ILE A 17 1.87 -25.90 -37.48
N THR A 18 3.18 -25.89 -37.72
CA THR A 18 3.98 -27.11 -37.84
C THR A 18 5.10 -27.04 -36.82
N THR A 19 4.99 -27.90 -35.82
CA THR A 19 6.01 -28.30 -34.85
C THR A 19 7.29 -28.77 -35.55
N TYR A 20 8.44 -28.25 -35.12
CA TYR A 20 9.74 -28.87 -35.37
C TYR A 20 10.28 -29.42 -34.05
N ALA A 21 10.42 -30.74 -33.98
CA ALA A 21 11.22 -31.45 -32.99
C ALA A 21 12.29 -32.24 -33.73
N GLN A 22 13.57 -31.94 -33.50
CA GLN A 22 14.67 -32.82 -33.87
C GLN A 22 15.66 -32.96 -32.72
N ARG A 23 15.92 -34.22 -32.40
CA ARG A 23 16.85 -34.75 -31.40
C ARG A 23 18.31 -34.59 -31.84
N SER A 24 19.22 -34.54 -30.87
CA SER A 24 20.62 -34.97 -30.99
C SER A 24 21.26 -35.13 -29.59
N PRO A 25 22.37 -35.88 -29.42
CA PRO A 25 22.37 -37.09 -28.61
C PRO A 25 23.18 -37.05 -27.29
N ILE A 26 22.95 -38.13 -26.56
CA ILE A 26 23.50 -38.64 -25.30
C ILE A 26 25.00 -38.37 -25.07
N ALA A 27 25.31 -37.84 -23.89
CA ALA A 27 26.61 -37.97 -23.22
C ALA A 27 26.40 -38.59 -21.83
N THR A 28 27.26 -39.55 -21.49
CA THR A 28 27.31 -40.39 -20.29
C THR A 28 27.42 -39.60 -18.97
N PRO A 29 26.85 -40.09 -17.84
CA PRO A 29 26.97 -39.42 -16.55
C PRO A 29 28.28 -39.82 -15.82
N ALA A 30 28.94 -38.83 -15.23
CA ALA A 30 30.01 -39.04 -14.26
C ALA A 30 29.41 -39.42 -12.89
N VAL A 31 29.98 -40.45 -12.27
CA VAL A 31 29.63 -40.95 -10.93
C VAL A 31 30.32 -40.08 -9.87
N PHE A 32 29.55 -39.45 -8.98
CA PHE A 32 30.06 -38.87 -7.73
C PHE A 32 29.60 -39.73 -6.54
N PRO A 33 30.43 -39.91 -5.49
CA PRO A 33 30.13 -40.80 -4.37
C PRO A 33 29.16 -40.18 -3.34
N ALA A 34 28.64 -41.09 -2.51
CA ALA A 34 27.49 -41.01 -1.63
C ALA A 34 27.44 -39.92 -0.54
N ALA A 35 26.22 -39.38 -0.38
CA ALA A 35 25.44 -39.17 0.85
C ALA A 35 26.13 -38.62 2.12
N THR A 36 25.85 -37.36 2.42
CA THR A 36 25.65 -36.85 3.79
C THR A 36 24.25 -37.21 4.28
N PRO A 37 24.04 -37.55 5.57
CA PRO A 37 22.72 -37.92 6.08
C PRO A 37 21.80 -36.71 6.06
N ALA A 38 20.60 -36.89 5.51
CA ALA A 38 19.54 -35.90 5.53
C ALA A 38 19.17 -35.60 7.00
N LEU A 39 19.34 -34.34 7.39
CA LEU A 39 18.64 -33.77 8.53
C LEU A 39 17.15 -34.01 8.30
N SER A 40 16.48 -34.71 9.23
CA SER A 40 15.04 -34.85 9.20
C SER A 40 14.43 -33.46 9.29
N ALA A 41 13.87 -32.96 8.19
CA ALA A 41 13.01 -31.80 8.23
C ALA A 41 11.85 -32.12 9.18
N SER A 42 11.78 -31.46 10.33
CA SER A 42 10.55 -31.47 11.11
C SER A 42 9.46 -30.91 10.19
N ALA A 43 8.42 -31.69 9.93
CA ALA A 43 7.26 -31.21 9.18
C ALA A 43 6.79 -29.89 9.81
N ALA A 44 6.77 -28.83 9.00
CA ALA A 44 6.18 -27.56 9.43
C ALA A 44 4.74 -27.84 9.91
N PRO A 45 4.31 -27.26 11.04
CA PRO A 45 2.96 -27.49 11.53
C PRO A 45 1.94 -27.14 10.44
N SER A 46 1.02 -28.06 10.14
CA SER A 46 -0.05 -27.82 9.17
C SER A 46 -0.87 -26.62 9.62
N LEU A 47 -0.89 -25.56 8.82
CA LEU A 47 -1.71 -24.38 9.10
C LEU A 47 -3.18 -24.78 9.16
N LYS A 48 -3.90 -24.38 10.20
CA LYS A 48 -5.35 -24.59 10.30
C LYS A 48 -6.03 -23.96 9.06
N PRO A 49 -6.97 -24.67 8.39
CA PRO A 49 -7.75 -24.12 7.30
C PRO A 49 -8.48 -22.86 7.75
N LEU A 50 -8.52 -21.83 6.89
CA LEU A 50 -9.30 -20.63 7.16
C LEU A 50 -10.77 -20.91 6.87
N ARG A 51 -11.66 -20.59 7.80
CA ARG A 51 -13.09 -20.89 7.73
C ARG A 51 -13.89 -19.66 7.32
N ILE A 52 -14.62 -19.78 6.22
CA ILE A 52 -15.55 -18.75 5.72
C ILE A 52 -16.96 -19.28 5.96
N LEU A 53 -17.76 -18.56 6.74
CA LEU A 53 -19.16 -18.90 6.99
C LEU A 53 -20.07 -17.91 6.26
N ALA A 54 -20.68 -18.37 5.18
CA ALA A 54 -21.58 -17.61 4.34
C ALA A 54 -23.06 -17.85 4.70
N PHE A 55 -23.81 -16.77 4.86
CA PHE A 55 -25.24 -16.79 5.11
C PHE A 55 -26.02 -16.34 3.88
N TYR A 56 -27.08 -17.07 3.56
CA TYR A 56 -28.02 -16.74 2.50
C TYR A 56 -29.47 -17.05 2.92
N ASN A 57 -30.45 -16.44 2.28
CA ASN A 57 -31.87 -16.64 2.57
C ASN A 57 -32.63 -17.08 1.31
N LEU A 58 -33.24 -18.27 1.35
CA LEU A 58 -34.06 -18.82 0.26
C LEU A 58 -35.49 -18.25 0.22
N GLY A 59 -35.93 -17.58 1.28
CA GLY A 59 -37.25 -16.95 1.37
C GLY A 59 -37.34 -15.58 0.69
N GLU A 60 -36.26 -15.11 0.08
CA GLU A 60 -36.20 -13.84 -0.63
C GLU A 60 -36.67 -13.97 -2.08
N ASP A 61 -36.81 -12.85 -2.79
CA ASP A 61 -37.11 -12.91 -4.23
C ASP A 61 -36.02 -13.62 -5.02
N ALA A 62 -36.45 -14.14 -6.17
CA ALA A 62 -35.64 -15.01 -7.02
C ALA A 62 -34.33 -14.35 -7.49
N ASN A 63 -34.26 -13.01 -7.60
CA ASN A 63 -33.05 -12.35 -8.07
C ASN A 63 -31.96 -12.34 -7.00
N HIS A 64 -32.33 -12.08 -5.74
CA HIS A 64 -31.38 -12.18 -4.63
C HIS A 64 -30.91 -13.62 -4.41
N VAL A 65 -31.83 -14.60 -4.51
CA VAL A 65 -31.48 -16.02 -4.38
C VAL A 65 -30.53 -16.44 -5.50
N ALA A 66 -30.81 -16.05 -6.75
CA ALA A 66 -29.96 -16.38 -7.90
C ALA A 66 -28.53 -15.81 -7.78
N PHE A 67 -28.39 -14.60 -7.20
CA PHE A 67 -27.07 -14.07 -6.89
C PHE A 67 -26.36 -14.90 -5.82
N ALA A 68 -27.04 -15.22 -4.71
CA ALA A 68 -26.45 -15.98 -3.61
C ALA A 68 -25.96 -17.37 -4.06
N GLU A 69 -26.74 -18.09 -4.87
CA GLU A 69 -26.33 -19.38 -5.45
C GLU A 69 -25.09 -19.24 -6.34
N SER A 70 -25.05 -18.20 -7.17
CA SER A 70 -23.89 -17.92 -8.04
C SER A 70 -22.65 -17.57 -7.23
N ALA A 71 -22.80 -16.76 -6.17
CA ALA A 71 -21.73 -16.40 -5.25
C ALA A 71 -21.20 -17.61 -4.47
N ILE A 72 -22.07 -18.51 -3.99
CA ILE A 72 -21.67 -19.77 -3.36
C ILE A 72 -20.80 -20.59 -4.30
N SER A 73 -21.23 -20.77 -5.55
CA SER A 73 -20.48 -21.51 -6.57
C SER A 73 -19.10 -20.88 -6.81
N PHE A 74 -19.05 -19.56 -6.94
CA PHE A 74 -17.81 -18.82 -7.17
C PHE A 74 -16.83 -18.90 -6.00
N PHE A 75 -17.26 -18.57 -4.78
CA PHE A 75 -16.38 -18.54 -3.62
C PHE A 75 -15.95 -19.94 -3.15
N SER A 76 -16.81 -20.95 -3.30
CA SER A 76 -16.42 -22.35 -3.03
C SER A 76 -15.38 -22.89 -4.02
N GLY A 77 -15.33 -22.32 -5.24
CA GLY A 77 -14.32 -22.64 -6.24
C GLY A 77 -12.97 -21.95 -6.04
N LEU A 78 -12.87 -20.96 -5.14
CA LEU A 78 -11.61 -20.30 -4.83
C LEU A 78 -10.73 -21.21 -3.97
N ASN A 79 -9.68 -21.77 -4.58
CA ASN A 79 -8.61 -22.47 -3.86
C ASN A 79 -7.29 -21.73 -4.06
N GLY A 80 -6.63 -21.37 -2.95
CA GLY A 80 -5.33 -20.69 -2.93
C GLY A 80 -4.20 -21.60 -2.48
N SER A 81 -3.05 -21.01 -2.13
CA SER A 81 -1.90 -21.70 -1.51
C SER A 81 -2.15 -22.16 -0.07
N ARG A 82 -3.25 -21.70 0.55
CA ARG A 82 -3.73 -22.10 1.87
C ARG A 82 -5.11 -22.74 1.74
N GLU A 83 -5.37 -23.77 2.54
CA GLU A 83 -6.66 -24.46 2.57
C GLU A 83 -7.76 -23.52 3.09
N LEU A 84 -8.80 -23.31 2.26
CA LEU A 84 -9.98 -22.53 2.59
C LEU A 84 -11.16 -23.49 2.80
N LYS A 85 -11.86 -23.35 3.92
CA LYS A 85 -13.10 -24.08 4.20
C LYS A 85 -14.27 -23.12 4.03
N PHE A 86 -14.89 -23.15 2.86
CA PHE A 86 -16.10 -22.36 2.57
C PHE A 86 -17.35 -23.15 2.97
N GLU A 87 -18.15 -22.61 3.87
CA GLU A 87 -19.40 -23.19 4.34
C GLU A 87 -20.54 -22.19 4.11
N ALA A 88 -21.57 -22.58 3.35
CA ALA A 88 -22.76 -21.77 3.15
C ALA A 88 -23.96 -22.38 3.88
N THR A 89 -24.77 -21.54 4.53
CA THR A 89 -25.97 -21.99 5.25
C THR A 89 -27.15 -21.04 5.04
N ALA A 90 -28.34 -21.63 4.87
CA ALA A 90 -29.62 -20.94 4.91
C ALA A 90 -30.34 -21.13 6.26
N ASP A 91 -29.73 -21.85 7.21
CA ASP A 91 -30.29 -22.03 8.55
C ASP A 91 -30.04 -20.77 9.40
N PRO A 92 -31.08 -20.00 9.76
CA PRO A 92 -30.93 -18.83 10.61
C PRO A 92 -30.40 -19.18 12.02
N SER A 93 -30.57 -20.41 12.49
CA SER A 93 -30.06 -20.84 13.79
C SER A 93 -28.53 -20.86 13.86
N ALA A 94 -27.86 -20.94 12.69
CA ALA A 94 -26.42 -20.96 12.59
C ALA A 94 -25.76 -19.61 12.93
N MET A 95 -26.50 -18.49 12.93
CA MET A 95 -26.00 -17.18 13.34
C MET A 95 -26.01 -17.03 14.86
N ASN A 96 -25.04 -17.68 15.50
CA ASN A 96 -24.88 -17.71 16.94
C ASN A 96 -23.40 -17.60 17.34
N LYS A 97 -23.15 -17.32 18.62
CA LYS A 97 -21.81 -17.06 19.16
C LYS A 97 -20.79 -18.18 18.86
N GLU A 98 -21.20 -19.44 18.95
CA GLU A 98 -20.31 -20.59 18.74
C GLU A 98 -19.86 -20.66 17.28
N ASN A 99 -20.81 -20.61 16.35
CA ASN A 99 -20.50 -20.69 14.92
C ASN A 99 -19.72 -19.47 14.41
N LEU A 100 -20.05 -18.26 14.89
CA LEU A 100 -19.34 -17.04 14.47
C LEU A 100 -17.94 -16.97 15.09
N GLY A 101 -17.77 -17.38 16.35
CA GLY A 101 -16.48 -17.37 17.03
C GLY A 101 -15.42 -18.28 16.38
N ASP A 102 -15.87 -19.31 15.66
CA ASP A 102 -15.01 -20.22 14.90
C ASP A 102 -14.76 -19.78 13.44
N ALA A 103 -15.38 -18.70 12.97
CA ALA A 103 -15.26 -18.23 11.59
C ALA A 103 -14.20 -17.13 11.44
N ASP A 104 -13.26 -17.30 10.50
CA ASP A 104 -12.28 -16.27 10.16
C ASP A 104 -12.93 -15.12 9.38
N VAL A 105 -13.95 -15.44 8.56
CA VAL A 105 -14.75 -14.46 7.82
C VAL A 105 -16.22 -14.86 7.84
N VAL A 106 -17.09 -13.90 8.16
CA VAL A 106 -18.54 -14.01 7.99
C VAL A 106 -18.95 -13.31 6.70
N MET A 107 -19.64 -14.03 5.82
CA MET A 107 -20.11 -13.52 4.54
C MET A 107 -21.63 -13.47 4.52
N MET A 108 -22.22 -12.34 4.10
CA MET A 108 -23.66 -12.18 3.96
C MET A 108 -24.01 -11.92 2.49
N LEU A 109 -24.54 -12.94 1.81
CA LEU A 109 -24.77 -12.92 0.36
C LEU A 109 -26.08 -12.22 -0.01
N ASN A 110 -27.16 -12.58 0.69
CA ASN A 110 -28.46 -11.95 0.61
C ASN A 110 -29.19 -12.03 1.96
N TYR A 111 -28.42 -11.99 3.04
CA TYR A 111 -28.89 -12.22 4.41
C TYR A 111 -28.56 -11.03 5.29
N PHE A 112 -29.37 -10.80 6.33
CA PHE A 112 -29.05 -9.92 7.45
C PHE A 112 -29.61 -10.52 8.75
N PRO A 113 -29.02 -10.21 9.92
CA PRO A 113 -29.49 -10.72 11.22
C PRO A 113 -30.97 -10.37 11.51
N LEU A 114 -31.81 -11.40 11.61
CA LEU A 114 -33.26 -11.31 11.64
C LEU A 114 -33.82 -10.97 13.03
N ASP A 115 -33.15 -11.41 14.09
CA ASP A 115 -33.61 -11.22 15.48
C ASP A 115 -32.54 -10.65 16.42
N LYS A 116 -32.95 -10.26 17.64
CA LYS A 116 -32.06 -9.66 18.65
C LYS A 116 -30.92 -10.58 19.08
N LYS A 117 -31.10 -11.90 19.08
CA LYS A 117 -30.09 -12.87 19.51
C LYS A 117 -29.00 -12.98 18.44
N GLN A 118 -29.40 -13.06 17.17
CA GLN A 118 -28.48 -13.06 16.03
C GLN A 118 -27.70 -11.74 15.94
N ARG A 119 -28.38 -10.59 16.07
CA ARG A 119 -27.76 -9.26 16.10
C ARG A 119 -26.67 -9.19 17.16
N LYS A 120 -26.99 -9.57 18.40
CA LYS A 120 -26.02 -9.58 19.50
C LYS A 120 -24.82 -10.51 19.22
N ALA A 121 -25.05 -11.69 18.65
CA ALA A 121 -23.94 -12.58 18.29
C ALA A 121 -23.02 -11.98 17.22
N PHE A 122 -23.60 -11.27 16.24
CA PHE A 122 -22.84 -10.58 15.20
C PHE A 122 -22.09 -9.35 15.75
N GLU A 123 -22.71 -8.56 16.63
CA GLU A 123 -22.04 -7.47 17.37
C GLU A 123 -20.83 -8.00 18.12
N GLU A 124 -21.02 -9.04 18.95
CA GLU A 124 -19.93 -9.66 19.70
C GLU A 124 -18.83 -10.22 18.79
N TYR A 125 -19.18 -10.75 17.61
CA TYR A 125 -18.19 -11.22 16.65
C TYR A 125 -17.32 -10.08 16.11
N MET A 126 -17.94 -9.00 15.62
CA MET A 126 -17.19 -7.87 15.05
C MET A 126 -16.42 -7.07 16.11
N ASP A 127 -16.99 -6.87 17.30
CA ASP A 127 -16.35 -6.18 18.42
C ASP A 127 -15.11 -6.94 18.94
N ASN A 128 -14.98 -8.24 18.63
CA ASN A 128 -13.82 -9.07 18.96
C ASN A 128 -12.88 -9.32 17.76
N GLY A 129 -12.85 -8.40 16.78
CA GLY A 129 -11.94 -8.49 15.63
C GLY A 129 -12.41 -9.43 14.52
N GLY A 130 -13.70 -9.78 14.53
CA GLY A 130 -14.34 -10.51 13.44
C GLY A 130 -14.22 -9.77 12.11
N ARG A 131 -14.38 -10.52 11.01
CA ARG A 131 -14.16 -10.02 9.65
C ARG A 131 -15.38 -10.27 8.80
N TRP A 132 -15.79 -9.28 8.03
CA TRP A 132 -17.09 -9.34 7.35
C TRP A 132 -17.07 -8.84 5.91
N ILE A 133 -17.80 -9.56 5.05
CA ILE A 133 -18.19 -9.07 3.73
C ILE A 133 -19.70 -9.21 3.54
N GLY A 134 -20.35 -8.11 3.15
CA GLY A 134 -21.77 -8.08 2.89
C GLY A 134 -22.10 -7.61 1.49
N PHE A 135 -23.10 -8.24 0.89
CA PHE A 135 -23.56 -7.93 -0.45
C PHE A 135 -24.98 -7.38 -0.41
N HIS A 136 -25.18 -6.23 -1.05
CA HIS A 136 -26.45 -5.65 -1.45
C HIS A 136 -27.51 -5.71 -0.34
N LYS A 137 -28.34 -6.75 -0.32
CA LYS A 137 -29.36 -6.98 0.71
C LYS A 137 -28.83 -7.01 2.14
N ALA A 138 -27.55 -7.32 2.34
CA ALA A 138 -26.92 -7.31 3.66
C ALA A 138 -26.98 -5.94 4.37
N ALA A 139 -27.22 -4.85 3.64
CA ALA A 139 -27.39 -3.51 4.18
C ALA A 139 -28.84 -2.99 4.18
N LEU A 140 -29.84 -3.84 3.93
CA LEU A 140 -31.24 -3.43 3.80
C LEU A 140 -31.95 -3.29 5.16
N TYR A 141 -31.49 -2.38 6.01
CA TYR A 141 -32.14 -2.02 7.28
C TYR A 141 -32.58 -0.57 7.32
N ARG A 142 -33.55 -0.27 8.18
CA ARG A 142 -34.12 1.07 8.35
C ARG A 142 -33.56 1.79 9.57
N GLU A 143 -33.66 3.12 9.55
CA GLU A 143 -33.21 3.96 10.66
C GLU A 143 -33.90 3.60 11.99
N GLY A 144 -33.13 3.62 13.08
CA GLY A 144 -33.62 3.35 14.43
C GLY A 144 -33.80 1.87 14.79
N GLU A 145 -33.81 0.96 13.82
CA GLU A 145 -33.99 -0.48 14.08
C GLU A 145 -32.76 -1.13 14.73
N TRP A 146 -31.56 -0.67 14.36
CA TRP A 146 -30.31 -1.23 14.85
C TRP A 146 -29.14 -0.21 14.81
N PRO A 147 -29.06 0.71 15.79
CA PRO A 147 -28.08 1.79 15.77
C PRO A 147 -26.61 1.35 15.72
N TRP A 148 -26.27 0.18 16.27
CA TRP A 148 -24.92 -0.38 16.16
C TRP A 148 -24.57 -0.69 14.71
N PHE A 149 -25.48 -1.34 13.96
CA PHE A 149 -25.23 -1.71 12.57
C PHE A 149 -25.20 -0.50 11.64
N THR A 150 -26.01 0.53 11.92
CA THR A 150 -25.89 1.82 11.24
C THR A 150 -24.49 2.39 11.37
N ARG A 151 -23.90 2.42 12.57
CA ARG A 151 -22.51 2.87 12.76
C ARG A 151 -21.52 1.95 12.06
N PHE A 152 -21.72 0.64 12.17
CA PHE A 152 -20.88 -0.38 11.54
C PHE A 152 -20.78 -0.17 10.01
N LEU A 153 -21.88 0.08 9.30
CA LEU A 153 -21.86 0.37 7.87
C LEU A 153 -21.44 1.80 7.50
N GLY A 154 -21.02 2.63 8.45
CA GLY A 154 -20.53 3.97 8.15
C GLY A 154 -21.53 5.10 8.39
N GLY A 155 -22.54 4.87 9.23
CA GLY A 155 -23.51 5.90 9.65
C GLY A 155 -24.69 6.08 8.71
N VAL A 156 -24.94 5.11 7.82
CA VAL A 156 -25.95 5.22 6.77
C VAL A 156 -27.04 4.17 6.88
N VAL A 157 -28.19 4.44 6.26
CA VAL A 157 -29.31 3.51 6.12
C VAL A 157 -29.76 3.45 4.68
N PHE A 158 -30.42 2.36 4.28
CA PHE A 158 -31.02 2.24 2.96
C PHE A 158 -32.07 3.35 2.75
N ALA A 159 -32.00 4.04 1.61
CA ALA A 159 -32.89 5.14 1.26
C ALA A 159 -33.77 4.82 0.05
N ASP A 160 -33.18 4.38 -1.05
CA ASP A 160 -33.91 4.08 -2.30
C ASP A 160 -33.12 3.15 -3.21
N TYR A 161 -33.68 2.81 -4.37
CA TYR A 161 -33.05 1.96 -5.40
C TYR A 161 -33.49 2.38 -6.81
N ASN A 162 -32.62 2.17 -7.80
CA ASN A 162 -32.97 2.38 -9.21
C ASN A 162 -33.80 1.19 -9.75
N TRP A 163 -34.63 1.44 -10.77
CA TRP A 163 -35.35 0.36 -11.45
C TRP A 163 -35.59 0.67 -12.93
N PRO A 164 -35.39 -0.30 -13.85
CA PRO A 164 -34.95 -1.70 -13.63
C PRO A 164 -33.45 -1.82 -13.32
N PRO A 165 -32.96 -3.03 -12.96
CA PRO A 165 -31.54 -3.33 -12.92
C PRO A 165 -30.88 -3.06 -14.27
N LEU A 166 -29.77 -2.34 -14.29
CA LEU A 166 -29.05 -1.95 -15.51
C LEU A 166 -27.56 -2.19 -15.37
N PRO A 167 -26.85 -2.63 -16.44
CA PRO A 167 -25.40 -2.60 -16.44
C PRO A 167 -24.92 -1.16 -16.23
N THR A 168 -23.86 -0.97 -15.46
CA THR A 168 -23.49 0.37 -14.99
C THR A 168 -21.98 0.49 -14.98
N ARG A 169 -21.47 1.64 -15.45
CA ARG A 169 -20.03 1.90 -15.36
C ARG A 169 -19.70 2.24 -13.92
N ILE A 170 -18.75 1.50 -13.36
CA ILE A 170 -18.22 1.68 -12.02
C ILE A 170 -16.86 2.37 -12.13
N GLN A 171 -16.65 3.37 -11.29
CA GLN A 171 -15.39 4.06 -11.10
C GLN A 171 -14.74 3.53 -9.81
N VAL A 172 -13.49 3.07 -9.91
CA VAL A 172 -12.66 2.76 -8.74
C VAL A 172 -12.11 4.08 -8.20
N GLU A 173 -12.25 4.28 -6.89
CA GLU A 173 -11.87 5.54 -6.23
C GLU A 173 -10.58 5.44 -5.42
N ASP A 174 -10.34 4.29 -4.80
CA ASP A 174 -9.14 4.05 -4.03
C ASP A 174 -8.34 2.88 -4.63
N PRO A 175 -7.52 3.13 -5.65
CA PRO A 175 -6.69 2.11 -6.28
C PRO A 175 -5.56 1.59 -5.38
N LEU A 176 -5.25 2.26 -4.26
CA LEU A 176 -4.25 1.76 -3.31
C LEU A 176 -4.84 0.72 -2.37
N HIS A 177 -6.14 0.76 -2.09
CA HIS A 177 -6.75 -0.17 -1.16
C HIS A 177 -6.58 -1.60 -1.67
N PRO A 178 -6.17 -2.58 -0.84
CA PRO A 178 -5.92 -3.94 -1.30
C PRO A 178 -7.10 -4.59 -2.04
N VAL A 179 -8.34 -4.22 -1.68
CA VAL A 179 -9.57 -4.64 -2.37
C VAL A 179 -9.57 -4.22 -3.85
N CYS A 180 -8.99 -3.08 -4.20
CA CYS A 180 -8.98 -2.52 -5.55
C CYS A 180 -7.73 -2.94 -6.35
N LYS A 181 -6.83 -3.75 -5.77
CA LYS A 181 -5.55 -4.12 -6.38
C LYS A 181 -5.74 -4.77 -7.76
N GLY A 182 -5.21 -4.13 -8.80
CA GLY A 182 -5.27 -4.62 -10.17
C GLY A 182 -6.65 -4.50 -10.85
N VAL A 183 -7.64 -3.94 -10.15
CA VAL A 183 -8.93 -3.60 -10.76
C VAL A 183 -8.72 -2.40 -11.69
N PRO A 184 -9.24 -2.41 -12.93
CA PRO A 184 -9.17 -1.25 -13.82
C PRO A 184 -9.78 0.00 -13.18
N GLU A 185 -9.31 1.18 -13.59
CA GLU A 185 -9.83 2.48 -13.11
C GLU A 185 -11.36 2.59 -13.26
N SER A 186 -11.91 2.02 -14.33
CA SER A 186 -13.35 1.79 -14.45
C SER A 186 -13.65 0.48 -15.16
N PHE A 187 -14.82 -0.09 -14.88
CA PHE A 187 -15.35 -1.28 -15.55
C PHE A 187 -16.88 -1.22 -15.68
N ILE A 188 -17.48 -2.10 -16.47
CA ILE A 188 -18.94 -2.20 -16.58
C ILE A 188 -19.41 -3.34 -15.68
N ALA A 189 -20.07 -3.01 -14.57
CA ALA A 189 -20.72 -3.99 -13.73
C ALA A 189 -21.92 -4.63 -14.48
N PRO A 190 -22.20 -5.93 -14.25
CA PRO A 190 -23.42 -6.56 -14.74
C PRO A 190 -24.67 -5.83 -14.26
N ALA A 191 -25.81 -6.12 -14.90
CA ALA A 191 -27.08 -5.51 -14.52
C ALA A 191 -27.39 -5.78 -13.04
N ASN A 192 -27.60 -4.70 -12.28
CA ASN A 192 -27.80 -4.76 -10.84
C ASN A 192 -28.80 -3.70 -10.37
N GLU A 193 -29.50 -4.01 -9.28
CA GLU A 193 -30.29 -3.03 -8.51
C GLU A 193 -29.33 -2.26 -7.61
N TRP A 194 -29.18 -0.96 -7.80
CA TRP A 194 -28.25 -0.13 -7.05
C TRP A 194 -28.98 0.57 -5.91
N TYR A 195 -28.58 0.26 -4.69
CA TYR A 195 -29.07 0.95 -3.49
C TYR A 195 -28.42 2.31 -3.31
N ARG A 196 -29.25 3.26 -2.89
CA ARG A 196 -28.82 4.53 -2.35
C ARG A 196 -28.95 4.52 -0.83
N PHE A 197 -27.99 5.16 -0.19
CA PHE A 197 -27.93 5.29 1.27
C PHE A 197 -28.05 6.75 1.71
N SER A 198 -28.58 6.97 2.91
CA SER A 198 -28.71 8.30 3.52
C SER A 198 -28.33 8.26 5.02
N PRO A 199 -27.66 9.31 5.56
CA PRO A 199 -26.99 10.40 4.85
C PRO A 199 -25.86 9.88 3.92
N GLY A 200 -25.21 10.76 3.16
CA GLY A 200 -24.14 10.35 2.24
C GLY A 200 -22.93 9.78 2.98
N LEU A 201 -22.34 8.69 2.46
CA LEU A 201 -21.20 7.99 3.08
C LEU A 201 -19.96 8.88 3.24
N ARG A 202 -19.75 9.83 2.32
CA ARG A 202 -18.56 10.68 2.29
C ARG A 202 -18.49 11.69 3.43
N GLU A 203 -19.61 11.94 4.10
CA GLU A 203 -19.65 12.83 5.27
C GLU A 203 -18.97 12.19 6.49
N ASN A 204 -18.79 10.86 6.48
CA ASN A 204 -18.18 10.14 7.57
C ASN A 204 -16.68 9.88 7.30
N PRO A 205 -15.75 10.52 8.02
CA PRO A 205 -14.31 10.34 7.81
C PRO A 205 -13.80 8.94 8.15
N LYS A 206 -14.63 8.12 8.81
CA LYS A 206 -14.33 6.71 9.10
C LYS A 206 -14.64 5.80 7.91
N VAL A 207 -15.34 6.29 6.90
CA VAL A 207 -15.66 5.53 5.70
C VAL A 207 -14.59 5.75 4.65
N GLN A 208 -14.20 4.66 4.01
CA GLN A 208 -13.34 4.66 2.84
C GLN A 208 -14.15 4.12 1.66
N VAL A 209 -14.54 5.01 0.76
CA VAL A 209 -15.21 4.61 -0.49
C VAL A 209 -14.16 3.98 -1.42
N LEU A 210 -14.47 2.77 -1.89
CA LEU A 210 -13.58 1.99 -2.75
C LEU A 210 -13.98 2.12 -4.22
N ALA A 211 -15.29 2.16 -4.49
CA ALA A 211 -15.84 2.33 -5.82
C ALA A 211 -17.24 2.94 -5.77
N SER A 212 -17.61 3.64 -6.84
CA SER A 212 -18.90 4.31 -7.02
C SER A 212 -19.43 4.12 -8.44
N VAL A 213 -20.72 4.38 -8.64
CA VAL A 213 -21.25 4.55 -10.00
C VAL A 213 -20.59 5.76 -10.65
N ALA A 214 -20.06 5.58 -11.86
CA ALA A 214 -19.43 6.64 -12.63
C ALA A 214 -20.47 7.69 -13.08
N ALA A 215 -20.07 8.97 -13.08
CA ALA A 215 -20.98 10.10 -13.33
C ALA A 215 -21.71 10.01 -14.68
N GLU A 216 -21.06 9.45 -15.70
CA GLU A 216 -21.61 9.23 -17.04
C GLU A 216 -22.67 8.13 -17.11
N SER A 217 -22.86 7.35 -16.03
CA SER A 217 -23.93 6.35 -15.96
C SER A 217 -25.29 6.95 -15.60
N PHE A 218 -25.33 8.22 -15.23
CA PHE A 218 -26.57 8.93 -14.92
C PHE A 218 -27.16 9.61 -16.17
N PRO A 219 -28.50 9.71 -16.30
CA PRO A 219 -29.50 9.19 -15.38
C PRO A 219 -29.56 7.66 -15.38
N LEU A 220 -29.72 7.07 -14.19
CA LEU A 220 -29.68 5.63 -13.95
C LEU A 220 -31.06 5.11 -13.54
N GLY A 221 -31.66 4.30 -14.40
CA GLY A 221 -33.00 3.72 -14.21
C GLY A 221 -34.01 4.21 -15.25
N ILE A 222 -35.23 3.67 -15.20
CA ILE A 222 -36.33 4.02 -16.12
C ILE A 222 -37.59 4.40 -15.35
N SER A 223 -38.02 3.56 -14.40
CA SER A 223 -39.21 3.83 -13.58
C SER A 223 -38.88 4.43 -12.22
N ARG A 224 -37.67 4.17 -11.73
CA ARG A 224 -37.05 4.85 -10.59
C ARG A 224 -35.68 5.30 -11.07
N ILE A 225 -35.54 6.61 -11.23
CA ILE A 225 -34.39 7.23 -11.90
C ILE A 225 -33.57 7.96 -10.84
N PHE A 226 -32.28 7.68 -10.84
CA PHE A 226 -31.26 8.47 -10.19
C PHE A 226 -30.72 9.46 -11.22
N GLU A 227 -30.94 10.77 -11.03
CA GLU A 227 -30.68 11.79 -12.06
C GLU A 227 -29.21 12.18 -12.15
N SER A 228 -28.58 12.40 -11.00
CA SER A 228 -27.15 12.66 -10.82
C SER A 228 -26.90 12.73 -9.33
N GLU A 229 -26.16 11.77 -8.79
CA GLU A 229 -25.89 11.71 -7.35
C GLU A 229 -24.59 10.98 -7.03
N ASP A 230 -24.06 11.26 -5.84
CA ASP A 230 -22.95 10.50 -5.28
C ASP A 230 -23.46 9.13 -4.84
N LEU A 231 -23.06 8.08 -5.55
CA LEU A 231 -23.54 6.72 -5.33
C LEU A 231 -22.38 5.74 -5.11
N PRO A 232 -21.79 5.73 -3.90
CA PRO A 232 -20.82 4.70 -3.50
C PRO A 232 -21.46 3.31 -3.49
N ILE A 233 -20.75 2.36 -4.10
CA ILE A 233 -21.21 0.98 -4.26
C ILE A 233 -20.29 -0.03 -3.59
N ALA A 234 -19.08 0.35 -3.19
CA ALA A 234 -18.23 -0.46 -2.33
C ALA A 234 -17.50 0.43 -1.34
N TRP A 235 -17.46 0.04 -0.06
CA TRP A 235 -16.73 0.80 0.96
C TRP A 235 -16.27 -0.09 2.12
N ALA A 236 -15.30 0.44 2.86
CA ALA A 236 -14.86 -0.06 4.16
C ALA A 236 -15.18 0.94 5.26
N ASN A 237 -15.43 0.46 6.47
CA ASN A 237 -15.41 1.28 7.69
C ASN A 237 -14.09 1.02 8.42
N ARG A 238 -13.27 2.06 8.59
CA ARG A 238 -11.93 1.99 9.18
C ARG A 238 -11.90 1.56 10.65
N GLU A 239 -13.06 1.41 11.30
CA GLU A 239 -13.17 0.90 12.67
C GLU A 239 -13.31 -0.64 12.73
N TYR A 240 -13.50 -1.30 11.59
CA TYR A 240 -13.71 -2.75 11.54
C TYR A 240 -13.02 -3.37 10.32
N ARG A 241 -12.70 -4.66 10.40
CA ARG A 241 -12.24 -5.43 9.24
C ARG A 241 -13.43 -5.84 8.37
N MET A 242 -13.98 -4.90 7.61
CA MET A 242 -15.23 -5.08 6.86
C MET A 242 -15.16 -4.53 5.43
N VAL A 243 -15.89 -5.16 4.49
CA VAL A 243 -16.22 -4.58 3.17
C VAL A 243 -17.70 -4.76 2.87
N TYR A 244 -18.38 -3.69 2.46
CA TYR A 244 -19.72 -3.78 1.91
C TYR A 244 -19.68 -3.56 0.39
N MET A 245 -20.51 -4.31 -0.33
CA MET A 245 -20.60 -4.26 -1.78
C MET A 245 -22.07 -4.24 -2.22
N ASN A 246 -22.50 -3.16 -2.84
CA ASN A 246 -23.83 -2.96 -3.42
C ASN A 246 -24.03 -3.71 -4.75
N MET A 247 -23.50 -4.93 -4.87
CA MET A 247 -23.67 -5.81 -6.02
C MET A 247 -24.22 -7.12 -5.49
N GLY A 248 -25.42 -7.51 -5.93
CA GLY A 248 -26.05 -8.69 -5.35
C GLY A 248 -27.44 -9.05 -5.85
N HIS A 249 -27.84 -8.55 -7.02
CA HIS A 249 -29.19 -8.75 -7.56
C HIS A 249 -29.15 -9.39 -8.96
N GLY A 250 -29.63 -10.64 -9.07
CA GLY A 250 -29.76 -11.39 -10.31
C GLY A 250 -28.66 -12.45 -10.53
N GLY A 251 -28.95 -13.45 -11.36
CA GLY A 251 -28.06 -14.61 -11.58
C GLY A 251 -26.82 -14.35 -12.43
N ASN A 252 -26.69 -13.17 -13.04
CA ASN A 252 -25.54 -12.80 -13.88
C ASN A 252 -24.52 -11.91 -13.16
N GLY A 253 -24.63 -11.73 -11.84
CA GLY A 253 -23.79 -10.83 -11.04
C GLY A 253 -22.31 -11.21 -10.96
N LEU A 254 -21.86 -12.30 -11.61
CA LEU A 254 -20.47 -12.73 -11.66
C LEU A 254 -19.94 -12.91 -13.09
N SER A 255 -20.57 -12.27 -14.08
CA SER A 255 -20.16 -12.37 -15.48
C SER A 255 -19.00 -11.44 -15.87
N ASP A 256 -18.69 -10.43 -15.05
CA ASP A 256 -17.59 -9.49 -15.29
C ASP A 256 -16.34 -9.83 -14.46
N ALA A 257 -15.19 -9.93 -15.13
CA ALA A 257 -13.94 -10.31 -14.48
C ALA A 257 -13.39 -9.24 -13.53
N SER A 258 -13.65 -7.95 -13.78
CA SER A 258 -13.16 -6.86 -12.95
C SER A 258 -13.93 -6.79 -11.63
N GLN A 259 -15.25 -6.97 -11.68
CA GLN A 259 -16.09 -7.13 -10.50
C GLN A 259 -15.69 -8.37 -9.69
N ASN A 260 -15.47 -9.50 -10.35
CA ASN A 260 -15.04 -10.73 -9.68
C ASN A 260 -13.66 -10.57 -9.03
N LEU A 261 -12.76 -9.79 -9.64
CA LEU A 261 -11.47 -9.44 -9.04
C LEU A 261 -11.67 -8.60 -7.77
N LEU A 262 -12.56 -7.60 -7.79
CA LEU A 262 -12.90 -6.81 -6.60
C LEU A 262 -13.42 -7.71 -5.45
N PHE A 263 -14.30 -8.66 -5.76
CA PHE A 263 -14.85 -9.60 -4.78
C PHE A 263 -13.77 -10.53 -4.21
N THR A 264 -12.90 -11.05 -5.07
CA THR A 264 -11.80 -11.94 -4.70
C THR A 264 -10.79 -11.20 -3.82
N ASN A 265 -10.42 -9.97 -4.22
CA ASN A 265 -9.49 -9.13 -3.45
C ASN A 265 -10.07 -8.76 -2.09
N ALA A 266 -11.38 -8.51 -1.98
CA ALA A 266 -12.01 -8.27 -0.68
C ALA A 266 -11.92 -9.47 0.24
N LEU A 267 -12.23 -10.67 -0.25
CA LEU A 267 -12.06 -11.88 0.54
C LEU A 267 -10.58 -12.09 0.92
N GLN A 268 -9.64 -11.89 0.00
CA GLN A 268 -8.21 -12.00 0.28
C GLN A 268 -7.74 -10.98 1.31
N TRP A 269 -8.19 -9.73 1.22
CA TRP A 269 -7.87 -8.69 2.21
C TRP A 269 -8.44 -9.03 3.58
N LEU A 270 -9.68 -9.52 3.66
CA LEU A 270 -10.26 -9.99 4.92
C LEU A 270 -9.50 -11.19 5.48
N LEU A 271 -9.02 -12.11 4.65
CA LEU A 271 -8.26 -13.28 5.11
C LEU A 271 -6.80 -12.98 5.43
N ALA A 272 -6.23 -11.93 4.85
CA ALA A 272 -4.84 -11.55 5.05
C ALA A 272 -4.59 -11.30 6.54
N PRO A 273 -3.56 -11.91 7.13
CA PRO A 273 -3.12 -11.51 8.45
C PRO A 273 -2.65 -10.06 8.39
N GLU A 274 -2.74 -9.34 9.50
CA GLU A 274 -1.96 -8.12 9.64
C GLU A 274 -0.48 -8.47 9.48
N MET A 275 0.27 -7.58 8.84
CA MET A 275 1.71 -7.73 8.71
C MET A 275 2.29 -7.84 10.12
N PRO A 276 3.04 -8.92 10.44
CA PRO A 276 3.60 -9.09 11.77
C PRO A 276 4.41 -7.86 12.17
N VAL A 277 4.29 -7.46 13.44
CA VAL A 277 4.96 -6.27 13.97
C VAL A 277 6.49 -6.38 13.78
N GLU A 278 7.03 -7.60 13.82
CA GLU A 278 8.44 -7.91 13.60
C GLU A 278 8.91 -7.63 12.17
N GLU A 279 7.99 -7.60 11.21
CA GLU A 279 8.28 -7.26 9.82
C GLU A 279 8.17 -5.76 9.53
N LYS A 280 7.61 -4.95 10.44
CA LYS A 280 7.50 -3.50 10.27
C LYS A 280 8.82 -2.78 10.52
N VAL A 281 8.98 -1.61 9.91
CA VAL A 281 10.18 -0.78 10.07
C VAL A 281 9.88 0.65 10.55
N ALA A 282 10.73 1.14 11.44
CA ALA A 282 10.90 2.57 11.75
C ALA A 282 12.37 2.90 11.44
N VAL A 283 12.59 3.56 10.30
CA VAL A 283 13.92 3.88 9.77
C VAL A 283 14.30 5.31 10.15
N ALA A 284 15.39 5.47 10.89
CA ALA A 284 15.94 6.77 11.24
C ALA A 284 17.11 7.14 10.33
N TYR A 285 17.05 8.29 9.65
CA TYR A 285 18.26 8.87 9.09
C TYR A 285 19.08 9.55 10.18
N VAL A 286 20.37 9.19 10.26
CA VAL A 286 21.30 9.70 11.27
C VAL A 286 22.53 10.23 10.54
N THR A 287 22.78 11.53 10.68
CA THR A 287 23.77 12.22 9.86
C THR A 287 25.19 12.11 10.43
N SER A 288 26.19 12.16 9.55
CA SER A 288 27.62 12.02 9.85
C SER A 288 28.23 13.30 10.43
N TRP A 289 27.61 14.45 10.17
CA TRP A 289 28.09 15.78 10.54
C TRP A 289 27.46 16.36 11.81
N LYS A 290 26.43 15.72 12.35
CA LYS A 290 25.83 16.13 13.62
C LYS A 290 26.26 15.20 14.77
N GLU A 291 25.85 15.52 16.00
CA GLU A 291 26.43 14.92 17.20
C GLU A 291 25.48 14.00 17.96
N ALA A 292 24.15 14.17 17.86
CA ALA A 292 23.23 13.42 18.70
C ALA A 292 23.35 11.90 18.49
N VAL A 293 23.27 11.15 19.59
CA VAL A 293 23.25 9.68 19.56
C VAL A 293 21.79 9.23 19.57
N PRO A 294 21.34 8.42 18.59
CA PRO A 294 19.97 7.93 18.54
C PRO A 294 19.57 7.07 19.73
N ASP A 295 18.34 7.25 20.21
CA ASP A 295 17.70 6.36 21.18
C ASP A 295 17.16 5.11 20.46
N PRO A 296 17.78 3.93 20.65
CA PRO A 296 17.37 2.72 19.94
C PRO A 296 15.99 2.21 20.36
N ALA A 297 15.40 2.68 21.46
CA ALA A 297 14.08 2.23 21.92
C ALA A 297 13.00 2.43 20.84
N PHE A 298 13.05 3.56 20.12
CA PHE A 298 12.03 3.99 19.15
C PHE A 298 12.47 3.85 17.69
N ILE A 299 13.40 2.94 17.41
CA ILE A 299 13.98 2.74 16.07
C ILE A 299 14.17 1.25 15.82
N THR A 300 13.89 0.77 14.61
CA THR A 300 14.28 -0.59 14.19
C THR A 300 15.43 -0.60 13.22
N HIS A 301 15.56 0.45 12.40
CA HIS A 301 16.63 0.58 11.40
C HIS A 301 17.25 1.98 11.45
N ILE A 302 18.56 2.07 11.27
CA ILE A 302 19.27 3.34 11.07
C ILE A 302 19.86 3.34 9.67
N ASN A 303 19.57 4.37 8.88
CA ASN A 303 20.34 4.73 7.70
C ASN A 303 21.35 5.80 8.11
N TYR A 304 22.62 5.42 8.19
CA TYR A 304 23.69 6.37 8.46
C TYR A 304 24.01 7.16 7.20
N ALA A 305 23.79 8.47 7.27
CA ALA A 305 23.94 9.43 6.17
C ALA A 305 25.27 10.20 6.33
N PHE A 306 26.25 10.11 5.45
CA PHE A 306 26.26 9.31 4.23
C PHE A 306 27.61 8.64 3.99
N GLY A 307 27.60 7.68 3.08
CA GLY A 307 28.76 7.36 2.25
C GLY A 307 28.60 7.94 0.85
N HIS A 308 29.67 7.91 0.06
CA HIS A 308 29.69 8.47 -1.29
C HIS A 308 30.45 7.55 -2.25
N VAL A 309 30.13 7.63 -3.54
CA VAL A 309 30.99 7.06 -4.58
C VAL A 309 32.33 7.79 -4.56
N ASN A 310 33.43 7.03 -4.52
CA ASN A 310 34.78 7.57 -4.47
C ASN A 310 35.18 8.29 -5.78
N GLU A 311 36.33 8.95 -5.78
CA GLU A 311 36.79 9.76 -6.93
C GLU A 311 37.14 8.93 -8.18
N THR A 312 37.46 7.66 -7.98
CA THR A 312 37.80 6.70 -9.05
C THR A 312 36.59 5.90 -9.54
N PHE A 313 35.40 6.18 -9.02
CA PHE A 313 34.11 5.55 -9.38
C PHE A 313 34.01 4.05 -9.09
N ASP A 314 34.94 3.47 -8.33
CA ASP A 314 35.08 2.02 -8.12
C ASP A 314 34.90 1.60 -6.65
N GLY A 315 34.56 2.54 -5.75
CA GLY A 315 34.41 2.24 -4.34
C GLY A 315 33.62 3.27 -3.54
N VAL A 316 33.57 3.07 -2.22
CA VAL A 316 32.77 3.81 -1.26
C VAL A 316 33.66 4.57 -0.30
N ILE A 317 33.41 5.88 -0.15
CA ILE A 317 33.94 6.73 0.92
C ILE A 317 32.87 6.79 2.02
N VAL A 318 33.28 6.66 3.28
CA VAL A 318 32.37 6.76 4.43
C VAL A 318 32.68 8.06 5.17
N ASP A 319 31.68 8.92 5.32
CA ASP A 319 31.87 10.15 6.09
C ASP A 319 31.84 9.87 7.60
N ASN A 320 32.83 10.41 8.30
CA ASN A 320 32.98 10.28 9.76
C ASN A 320 32.88 8.80 10.23
N PRO A 321 33.83 7.94 9.83
CA PRO A 321 33.77 6.50 10.12
C PRO A 321 33.78 6.18 11.62
N ASP A 322 34.37 7.03 12.46
CA ASP A 322 34.37 6.86 13.91
C ASP A 322 32.96 7.00 14.50
N ARG A 323 32.19 7.99 14.02
CA ARG A 323 30.77 8.13 14.38
C ARG A 323 29.97 6.94 13.87
N LEU A 324 30.21 6.44 12.65
CA LEU A 324 29.53 5.23 12.19
C LEU A 324 29.77 4.04 13.15
N ARG A 325 31.01 3.83 13.62
CA ARG A 325 31.31 2.79 14.61
C ARG A 325 30.56 3.01 15.94
N GLN A 326 30.41 4.26 16.37
CA GLN A 326 29.59 4.61 17.54
C GLN A 326 28.11 4.25 17.34
N ILE A 327 27.55 4.55 16.17
CA ILE A 327 26.16 4.23 15.84
C ILE A 327 25.95 2.71 15.77
N VAL A 328 26.86 1.96 15.13
CA VAL A 328 26.80 0.50 15.09
C VAL A 328 26.86 -0.10 16.50
N ALA A 329 27.62 0.52 17.42
CA ALA A 329 27.72 0.05 18.80
C ALA A 329 26.36 0.09 19.56
N LEU A 330 25.36 0.84 19.08
CA LEU A 330 24.00 0.83 19.65
C LEU A 330 23.33 -0.55 19.55
N LYS A 331 23.77 -1.43 18.64
CA LYS A 331 23.32 -2.82 18.56
C LYS A 331 23.60 -3.60 19.85
N LYS A 332 24.57 -3.18 20.67
CA LYS A 332 24.80 -3.76 22.01
C LYS A 332 23.65 -3.47 22.98
N GLN A 333 22.95 -2.35 22.80
CA GLN A 333 21.80 -1.95 23.61
C GLN A 333 20.51 -2.58 23.08
N LYS A 334 20.37 -2.67 21.75
CA LYS A 334 19.24 -3.31 21.06
C LYS A 334 19.75 -4.27 19.98
N PRO A 335 19.92 -5.57 20.30
CA PRO A 335 20.47 -6.55 19.35
C PRO A 335 19.64 -6.73 18.06
N SER A 336 18.36 -6.37 18.09
CA SER A 336 17.48 -6.37 16.90
C SER A 336 17.64 -5.15 16.00
N LEU A 337 18.37 -4.11 16.43
CA LEU A 337 18.62 -2.91 15.64
C LEU A 337 19.43 -3.25 14.39
N LYS A 338 18.99 -2.72 13.25
CA LYS A 338 19.68 -2.82 11.97
C LYS A 338 20.33 -1.49 11.62
N VAL A 339 21.58 -1.49 11.18
CA VAL A 339 22.30 -0.28 10.77
C VAL A 339 22.80 -0.45 9.34
N LEU A 340 22.38 0.42 8.43
CA LEU A 340 22.79 0.46 7.04
C LEU A 340 23.62 1.72 6.80
N LEU A 341 24.56 1.66 5.87
CA LEU A 341 25.17 2.86 5.29
C LEU A 341 24.30 3.32 4.12
N SER A 342 23.79 4.54 4.18
CA SER A 342 23.15 5.18 3.03
C SER A 342 24.22 5.88 2.18
N ILE A 343 24.35 5.46 0.92
CA ILE A 343 25.35 5.99 0.00
C ILE A 343 24.64 6.94 -0.96
N GLY A 344 25.05 8.21 -0.96
CA GLY A 344 24.52 9.25 -1.83
C GLY A 344 24.06 10.49 -1.08
N GLY A 345 22.79 10.85 -1.22
CA GLY A 345 22.17 12.07 -0.72
C GLY A 345 22.27 13.25 -1.67
N TRP A 346 21.50 14.30 -1.37
CA TRP A 346 21.39 15.52 -2.17
C TRP A 346 22.75 16.14 -2.54
N GLY A 347 23.07 16.16 -3.83
CA GLY A 347 24.31 16.71 -4.38
C GLY A 347 25.46 15.71 -4.49
N SER A 348 25.30 14.47 -4.00
CA SER A 348 26.28 13.41 -4.20
C SER A 348 26.27 12.91 -5.64
N GLY A 349 27.24 13.36 -6.45
CA GLY A 349 27.41 12.93 -7.84
C GLY A 349 28.12 11.58 -8.00
N ARG A 350 28.71 11.35 -9.19
CA ARG A 350 29.54 10.18 -9.55
C ARG A 350 28.82 8.85 -9.76
N PHE A 351 27.54 8.76 -9.42
CA PHE A 351 26.74 7.56 -9.69
C PHE A 351 26.63 7.25 -11.18
N SER A 352 26.30 8.24 -12.02
CA SER A 352 26.10 8.04 -13.46
C SER A 352 27.35 7.46 -14.13
N GLU A 353 28.52 8.01 -13.82
CA GLU A 353 29.81 7.52 -14.30
C GLU A 353 30.12 6.11 -13.81
N MET A 354 29.91 5.85 -12.51
CA MET A 354 30.13 4.52 -11.91
C MET A 354 29.26 3.45 -12.55
N VAL A 355 27.96 3.71 -12.73
CA VAL A 355 27.03 2.69 -13.24
C VAL A 355 27.16 2.45 -14.74
N ALA A 356 27.71 3.42 -15.49
CA ALA A 356 27.87 3.34 -16.94
C ALA A 356 28.91 2.29 -17.39
N VAL A 357 29.82 1.89 -16.51
CA VAL A 357 30.90 0.93 -16.83
C VAL A 357 30.75 -0.30 -15.95
N ASP A 358 30.58 -1.47 -16.57
CA ASP A 358 30.34 -2.74 -15.86
C ASP A 358 31.42 -3.07 -14.82
N VAL A 359 32.69 -2.82 -15.13
CA VAL A 359 33.81 -3.08 -14.22
C VAL A 359 33.78 -2.15 -13.00
N LEU A 360 33.45 -0.87 -13.19
CA LEU A 360 33.35 0.10 -12.09
C LEU A 360 32.16 -0.23 -11.19
N ARG A 361 31.03 -0.58 -11.79
CA ARG A 361 29.82 -1.00 -11.07
C ARG A 361 30.01 -2.28 -10.24
N ASP A 362 30.67 -3.30 -10.80
CA ASP A 362 30.99 -4.54 -10.05
C ASP A 362 32.02 -4.27 -8.94
N SER A 363 33.00 -3.39 -9.18
CA SER A 363 33.99 -2.98 -8.16
C SER A 363 33.34 -2.21 -7.01
N PHE A 364 32.48 -1.23 -7.34
CA PHE A 364 31.70 -0.49 -6.34
C PHE A 364 30.81 -1.42 -5.52
N ALA A 365 30.15 -2.39 -6.16
CA ALA A 365 29.33 -3.39 -5.49
C ALA A 365 30.15 -4.32 -4.57
N MET A 366 31.35 -4.70 -4.98
CA MET A 366 32.30 -5.44 -4.14
C MET A 366 32.78 -4.59 -2.95
N ASP A 367 32.99 -3.29 -3.15
CA ASP A 367 33.41 -2.39 -2.07
C ASP A 367 32.27 -2.12 -1.07
N CYS A 368 31.01 -2.13 -1.52
CA CYS A 368 29.85 -2.14 -0.62
C CYS A 368 29.88 -3.33 0.35
N LYS A 369 30.24 -4.53 -0.13
CA LYS A 369 30.46 -5.70 0.74
C LYS A 369 31.58 -5.44 1.75
N ARG A 370 32.73 -4.90 1.30
CA ARG A 370 33.84 -4.56 2.22
C ARG A 370 33.38 -3.65 3.34
N VAL A 371 32.64 -2.59 3.01
CA VAL A 371 32.13 -1.63 4.01
C VAL A 371 31.17 -2.29 4.99
N VAL A 372 30.26 -3.15 4.52
CA VAL A 372 29.37 -3.92 5.40
C VAL A 372 30.16 -4.77 6.40
N GLU A 373 31.16 -5.49 5.91
CA GLU A 373 32.01 -6.37 6.75
C GLU A 373 32.90 -5.56 7.71
N GLU A 374 33.52 -4.47 7.25
CA GLU A 374 34.44 -3.65 8.04
C GLU A 374 33.76 -2.93 9.22
N PHE A 375 32.53 -2.45 9.00
CA PHE A 375 31.78 -1.68 10.00
C PHE A 375 30.77 -2.53 10.76
N GLY A 376 30.52 -3.78 10.36
CA GLY A 376 29.52 -4.65 11.01
C GLY A 376 28.08 -4.19 10.76
N LEU A 377 27.83 -3.67 9.55
CA LEU A 377 26.52 -3.19 9.11
C LEU A 377 25.58 -4.36 8.81
N ASP A 378 24.30 -4.05 8.72
CA ASP A 378 23.23 -4.99 8.32
C ASP A 378 22.80 -4.79 6.86
N GLY A 379 23.43 -3.88 6.12
CA GLY A 379 23.09 -3.64 4.72
C GLY A 379 23.57 -2.32 4.16
N ILE A 380 23.12 -2.04 2.93
CA ILE A 380 23.39 -0.83 2.17
C ILE A 380 22.07 -0.21 1.73
N ASP A 381 21.99 1.11 1.83
CA ASP A 381 20.93 1.93 1.26
C ASP A 381 21.52 2.81 0.15
N ILE A 382 20.84 2.92 -0.99
CA ILE A 382 21.27 3.79 -2.09
C ILE A 382 20.34 4.99 -2.22
N ASP A 383 20.91 6.19 -2.12
CA ASP A 383 20.18 7.46 -2.23
C ASP A 383 20.77 8.31 -3.37
N TRP A 384 20.57 7.86 -4.62
CA TRP A 384 20.98 8.61 -5.80
C TRP A 384 19.88 9.60 -6.21
N GLU A 385 20.18 10.90 -6.13
CA GLU A 385 19.22 11.98 -6.35
C GLU A 385 19.48 12.84 -7.61
N TYR A 386 19.02 12.48 -8.81
CA TYR A 386 18.31 11.25 -9.22
C TYR A 386 18.82 10.72 -10.57
N PRO A 387 18.73 9.40 -10.84
CA PRO A 387 19.03 8.84 -12.16
C PRO A 387 18.37 9.62 -13.30
N THR A 388 19.07 9.84 -14.42
CA THR A 388 18.56 10.54 -15.63
C THR A 388 18.20 12.02 -15.42
N ASN A 389 18.44 12.58 -14.23
CA ASN A 389 18.06 13.94 -13.88
C ASN A 389 19.23 14.69 -13.27
N GLN A 390 19.49 15.89 -13.78
CA GLN A 390 20.56 16.74 -13.28
C GLN A 390 20.35 17.20 -11.82
N GLY A 391 19.10 17.25 -11.35
CA GLY A 391 18.73 17.55 -9.96
C GLY A 391 19.60 18.64 -9.31
N PRO A 392 20.39 18.33 -8.26
CA PRO A 392 21.30 19.24 -7.56
C PRO A 392 22.55 19.69 -8.34
N GLY A 393 22.63 19.47 -9.64
CA GLY A 393 23.82 19.73 -10.46
C GLY A 393 24.77 18.54 -10.57
N ILE A 394 24.26 17.32 -10.39
CA ILE A 394 25.04 16.08 -10.52
C ILE A 394 25.08 15.59 -11.98
N SER A 395 26.03 14.70 -12.27
CA SER A 395 26.13 13.98 -13.53
C SER A 395 24.91 13.06 -13.74
N TYR A 396 24.48 12.94 -15.00
CA TYR A 396 23.35 12.11 -15.39
C TYR A 396 23.49 11.66 -16.86
N ALA A 397 22.85 10.54 -17.20
CA ALA A 397 22.76 10.00 -18.55
C ALA A 397 21.37 9.36 -18.79
N PRO A 398 20.86 9.31 -20.04
CA PRO A 398 19.58 8.65 -20.34
C PRO A 398 19.53 7.16 -19.95
N GLU A 399 20.68 6.49 -19.91
CA GLU A 399 20.82 5.08 -19.56
C GLU A 399 20.77 4.82 -18.04
N ASP A 400 20.83 5.86 -17.20
CA ASP A 400 20.93 5.72 -15.75
C ASP A 400 19.81 4.86 -15.16
N THR A 401 18.57 4.98 -15.62
CA THR A 401 17.46 4.14 -15.14
C THR A 401 17.75 2.65 -15.35
N ARG A 402 18.27 2.26 -16.52
CA ARG A 402 18.65 0.87 -16.80
C ARG A 402 19.87 0.46 -15.97
N ASN A 403 20.87 1.33 -15.91
CA ASN A 403 22.13 1.03 -15.24
C ASN A 403 21.96 0.98 -13.71
N PHE A 404 21.00 1.71 -13.14
CA PHE A 404 20.61 1.63 -11.74
C PHE A 404 20.04 0.25 -11.40
N THR A 405 19.22 -0.34 -12.29
CA THR A 405 18.77 -1.73 -12.12
C THR A 405 19.95 -2.72 -12.08
N LEU A 406 20.95 -2.51 -12.94
CA LEU A 406 22.17 -3.32 -12.94
C LEU A 406 22.99 -3.11 -11.66
N LEU A 407 23.01 -1.88 -11.12
CA LEU A 407 23.66 -1.58 -9.85
C LEU A 407 23.00 -2.35 -8.71
N MET A 408 21.67 -2.31 -8.58
CA MET A 408 20.96 -3.06 -7.55
C MET A 408 21.23 -4.57 -7.63
N ARG A 409 21.25 -5.12 -8.86
CA ARG A 409 21.62 -6.52 -9.10
C ARG A 409 23.05 -6.82 -8.63
N ASP A 410 24.01 -5.98 -9.02
CA ASP A 410 25.43 -6.22 -8.74
C ASP A 410 25.73 -6.08 -7.25
N ILE A 411 25.14 -5.10 -6.55
CA ILE A 411 25.22 -5.00 -5.08
C ILE A 411 24.63 -6.25 -4.42
N ARG A 412 23.40 -6.66 -4.81
CA ARG A 412 22.77 -7.86 -4.24
C ARG A 412 23.61 -9.12 -4.44
N LYS A 413 24.25 -9.26 -5.60
CA LYS A 413 25.14 -10.38 -5.92
C LYS A 413 26.34 -10.48 -4.97
N HIS A 414 26.89 -9.34 -4.54
CA HIS A 414 28.10 -9.30 -3.70
C HIS A 414 27.80 -9.23 -2.20
N LEU A 415 26.67 -8.66 -1.80
CA LEU A 415 26.29 -8.60 -0.39
C LEU A 415 26.17 -10.01 0.22
N PRO A 416 26.66 -10.23 1.46
CA PRO A 416 26.43 -11.48 2.18
C PRO A 416 24.94 -11.82 2.34
N ASP A 417 24.62 -13.11 2.44
CA ASP A 417 23.26 -13.57 2.68
C ASP A 417 22.67 -12.94 3.95
N GLY A 418 21.42 -12.50 3.88
CA GLY A 418 20.71 -11.87 4.99
C GLY A 418 20.99 -10.37 5.20
N MET A 419 21.88 -9.76 4.40
CA MET A 419 22.07 -8.30 4.40
C MET A 419 20.94 -7.59 3.64
N LEU A 420 20.59 -6.42 4.12
CA LEU A 420 19.58 -5.56 3.51
C LEU A 420 20.15 -4.77 2.33
N LEU A 421 19.36 -4.61 1.28
CA LEU A 421 19.58 -3.64 0.20
C LEU A 421 18.33 -2.79 0.05
N THR A 422 18.44 -1.51 0.37
CA THR A 422 17.33 -0.55 0.30
C THR A 422 17.71 0.64 -0.56
N LEU A 423 16.74 1.53 -0.77
CA LEU A 423 16.97 2.76 -1.51
C LEU A 423 16.00 3.85 -1.06
N ALA A 424 16.46 5.09 -1.16
CA ALA A 424 15.60 6.27 -1.08
C ALA A 424 15.21 6.74 -2.50
N THR A 425 13.97 7.20 -2.66
CA THR A 425 13.43 7.56 -3.97
C THR A 425 12.67 8.88 -3.95
N ALA A 426 12.67 9.57 -5.09
CA ALA A 426 11.84 10.74 -5.30
C ALA A 426 10.35 10.41 -5.09
N ALA A 427 9.61 11.32 -4.45
CA ALA A 427 8.18 11.22 -4.21
C ALA A 427 7.34 10.87 -5.46
N SER A 428 7.81 11.23 -6.65
CA SER A 428 7.09 11.06 -7.91
C SER A 428 7.05 9.63 -8.46
N GLY A 429 7.83 8.69 -7.91
CA GLY A 429 7.93 7.31 -8.44
C GLY A 429 8.56 7.24 -9.84
N LYS A 430 9.36 8.24 -10.22
CA LYS A 430 10.07 8.32 -11.50
C LYS A 430 11.53 7.88 -11.37
N PHE A 431 12.25 7.89 -12.49
CA PHE A 431 13.71 7.66 -12.61
C PHE A 431 14.19 6.21 -12.44
N ILE A 432 13.40 5.35 -11.79
CA ILE A 432 13.76 3.97 -11.47
C ILE A 432 12.78 3.00 -12.15
N ASP A 433 13.31 1.90 -12.69
CA ASP A 433 12.50 0.75 -13.12
C ASP A 433 12.15 -0.13 -11.91
N PHE A 434 11.13 0.29 -11.17
CA PHE A 434 10.71 -0.35 -9.93
C PHE A 434 10.40 -1.83 -10.09
N LYS A 435 9.72 -2.21 -11.19
CA LYS A 435 9.37 -3.59 -11.49
C LYS A 435 10.62 -4.47 -11.58
N SER A 436 11.65 -4.00 -12.28
CA SER A 436 12.88 -4.78 -12.50
C SER A 436 13.76 -4.89 -11.25
N ILE A 437 13.70 -3.94 -10.30
CA ILE A 437 14.50 -4.01 -9.07
C ILE A 437 13.84 -4.83 -7.94
N THR A 438 12.56 -5.18 -8.06
CA THR A 438 11.81 -5.90 -7.00
C THR A 438 12.49 -7.17 -6.50
N GLY A 439 13.24 -7.87 -7.35
CA GLY A 439 13.97 -9.09 -7.00
C GLY A 439 15.32 -8.89 -6.30
N TYR A 440 15.79 -7.64 -6.15
CA TYR A 440 17.11 -7.33 -5.59
C TYR A 440 17.04 -6.54 -4.29
N VAL A 441 16.09 -5.63 -4.16
CA VAL A 441 15.97 -4.77 -2.98
C VAL A 441 15.12 -5.45 -1.91
N ASP A 442 15.11 -4.95 -0.68
CA ASP A 442 14.24 -5.40 0.43
C ASP A 442 13.03 -4.49 0.57
N PHE A 443 13.24 -3.18 0.65
CA PHE A 443 12.18 -2.17 0.67
C PHE A 443 12.65 -0.82 0.10
N VAL A 444 11.70 0.05 -0.23
CA VAL A 444 11.92 1.40 -0.75
C VAL A 444 11.49 2.43 0.28
N ASN A 445 12.40 3.35 0.62
CA ASN A 445 12.12 4.55 1.42
C ASN A 445 11.65 5.68 0.49
N ILE A 446 10.35 5.93 0.42
CA ILE A 446 9.84 7.02 -0.42
C ILE A 446 10.05 8.34 0.31
N MET A 447 10.75 9.30 -0.29
CA MET A 447 10.86 10.65 0.25
C MET A 447 9.56 11.42 0.02
N THR A 448 8.49 11.06 0.74
CA THR A 448 7.15 11.68 0.65
C THR A 448 7.07 13.05 1.34
N TYR A 449 8.13 13.84 1.16
CA TYR A 449 8.30 15.20 1.61
C TYR A 449 9.03 16.02 0.55
N ASP A 450 9.18 17.32 0.77
CA ASP A 450 9.79 18.25 -0.19
C ASP A 450 9.02 18.37 -1.52
N ILE A 451 7.75 17.99 -1.49
CA ILE A 451 6.86 17.95 -2.63
C ILE A 451 6.30 19.34 -2.98
N GLY A 452 6.31 20.24 -2.00
CA GLY A 452 5.77 21.58 -2.09
C GLY A 452 6.55 22.58 -1.24
N LEU A 453 6.22 23.85 -1.42
CA LEU A 453 6.68 24.96 -0.59
C LEU A 453 5.46 25.78 -0.17
N PRO A 454 5.50 26.48 0.98
CA PRO A 454 4.44 27.41 1.37
C PRO A 454 4.01 28.31 0.20
N PRO A 455 2.70 28.41 -0.11
CA PRO A 455 1.57 28.02 0.73
C PRO A 455 1.16 26.54 0.68
N PHE A 456 1.83 25.70 -0.10
CA PHE A 456 1.51 24.28 -0.23
C PHE A 456 2.21 23.43 0.83
N HIS A 457 1.53 22.36 1.26
CA HIS A 457 2.10 21.32 2.12
C HIS A 457 3.23 20.59 1.41
N HIS A 458 4.40 20.52 2.05
CA HIS A 458 5.51 19.76 1.49
C HIS A 458 5.41 18.25 1.77
N SER A 459 4.55 17.84 2.71
CA SER A 459 4.39 16.46 3.20
C SER A 459 2.94 16.12 3.58
N GLY A 460 1.95 16.78 2.94
CA GLY A 460 0.53 16.51 3.21
C GLY A 460 0.13 15.08 2.84
N LEU A 461 -0.63 14.40 3.71
CA LEU A 461 -0.96 12.98 3.54
C LEU A 461 -1.87 12.75 2.33
N TYR A 462 -2.97 13.50 2.26
CA TYR A 462 -3.97 13.39 1.19
C TYR A 462 -4.02 14.64 0.31
N PRO A 463 -4.49 14.53 -0.95
CA PRO A 463 -4.72 15.69 -1.81
C PRO A 463 -5.72 16.67 -1.18
N SER A 464 -5.41 17.96 -1.25
CA SER A 464 -6.25 19.07 -0.82
C SER A 464 -6.02 20.29 -1.71
N SER A 465 -6.79 21.36 -1.50
CA SER A 465 -6.51 22.66 -2.13
C SER A 465 -5.16 23.27 -1.71
N MET A 466 -4.55 22.75 -0.66
CA MET A 466 -3.26 23.18 -0.12
C MET A 466 -2.14 22.16 -0.36
N THR A 467 -2.39 21.06 -1.06
CA THR A 467 -1.32 20.25 -1.64
C THR A 467 -1.01 20.74 -3.05
N GLY A 468 0.25 20.68 -3.45
CA GLY A 468 0.64 20.92 -4.84
C GLY A 468 0.22 19.77 -5.76
N ASN A 469 1.09 19.40 -6.70
CA ASN A 469 0.82 18.32 -7.66
C ASN A 469 0.86 16.90 -7.07
N LEU A 470 1.31 16.75 -5.83
CA LEU A 470 1.53 15.47 -5.18
C LEU A 470 1.26 15.61 -3.67
N SER A 471 0.79 14.51 -3.09
CA SER A 471 0.63 14.24 -1.67
C SER A 471 1.33 12.91 -1.33
N CYS A 472 1.45 12.57 -0.04
CA CYS A 472 2.01 11.28 0.35
C CYS A 472 1.23 10.10 -0.26
N TYR A 473 -0.11 10.18 -0.29
CA TYR A 473 -0.98 9.19 -0.94
C TYR A 473 -0.63 9.02 -2.42
N GLU A 474 -0.57 10.12 -3.18
CA GLU A 474 -0.27 10.08 -4.61
C GLU A 474 1.14 9.56 -4.89
N SER A 475 2.10 9.88 -4.01
CA SER A 475 3.44 9.32 -4.07
C SER A 475 3.45 7.80 -3.91
N VAL A 476 2.76 7.25 -2.92
CA VAL A 476 2.66 5.79 -2.75
C VAL A 476 1.97 5.16 -3.96
N LEU A 477 0.88 5.77 -4.45
CA LEU A 477 0.18 5.32 -5.66
C LEU A 477 1.09 5.32 -6.90
N ALA A 478 1.93 6.35 -7.06
CA ALA A 478 2.87 6.41 -8.17
C ALA A 478 3.87 5.24 -8.14
N HIS A 479 4.38 4.87 -6.96
CA HIS A 479 5.31 3.74 -6.81
C HIS A 479 4.64 2.39 -7.06
N VAL A 480 3.40 2.21 -6.59
CA VAL A 480 2.61 1.00 -6.88
C VAL A 480 2.32 0.90 -8.38
N ARG A 481 1.93 2.00 -9.03
CA ARG A 481 1.71 2.05 -10.49
C ARG A 481 2.98 1.80 -11.30
N ALA A 482 4.15 2.21 -10.78
CA ALA A 482 5.44 1.90 -11.36
C ALA A 482 5.86 0.43 -11.19
N GLY A 483 5.09 -0.35 -10.41
CA GLY A 483 5.23 -1.80 -10.29
C GLY A 483 5.93 -2.28 -9.01
N PHE A 484 6.10 -1.42 -8.00
CA PHE A 484 6.66 -1.84 -6.71
C PHE A 484 5.59 -2.38 -5.75
N PRO A 485 5.85 -3.46 -4.98
CA PRO A 485 4.90 -4.00 -4.01
C PRO A 485 4.62 -3.04 -2.85
N LEU A 486 3.34 -2.77 -2.56
CA LEU A 486 2.88 -1.83 -1.52
C LEU A 486 3.39 -2.22 -0.12
N GLU A 487 3.38 -3.52 0.18
CA GLU A 487 3.85 -4.12 1.42
C GLU A 487 5.36 -3.97 1.66
N ARG A 488 6.10 -3.46 0.66
CA ARG A 488 7.54 -3.20 0.71
C ARG A 488 7.88 -1.71 0.54
N LEU A 489 6.88 -0.84 0.57
CA LEU A 489 7.06 0.61 0.59
C LEU A 489 7.12 1.13 2.03
N VAL A 490 8.04 2.05 2.29
CA VAL A 490 8.23 2.76 3.56
C VAL A 490 7.92 4.24 3.33
N LEU A 491 7.05 4.81 4.16
CA LEU A 491 6.59 6.20 4.01
C LEU A 491 7.58 7.18 4.68
N GLY A 492 8.04 8.19 3.93
CA GLY A 492 8.96 9.22 4.44
C GLY A 492 8.26 10.35 5.20
N ILE A 493 8.81 10.71 6.35
CA ILE A 493 8.29 11.75 7.24
C ILE A 493 9.40 12.77 7.54
N PRO A 494 9.22 14.06 7.23
CA PRO A 494 10.22 15.07 7.53
C PRO A 494 10.11 15.51 9.00
N PHE A 495 11.23 15.50 9.73
CA PHE A 495 11.35 16.11 11.06
C PHE A 495 11.72 17.60 10.98
N TYR A 496 11.30 18.24 9.90
CA TYR A 496 11.50 19.65 9.61
C TYR A 496 10.32 20.16 8.79
N GLY A 497 10.14 21.48 8.78
CA GLY A 497 9.22 22.16 7.88
C GLY A 497 9.91 22.80 6.69
N LYS A 498 9.18 22.92 5.56
CA LYS A 498 9.55 23.83 4.48
C LYS A 498 9.04 25.22 4.78
N THR A 499 9.93 26.20 4.63
CA THR A 499 9.70 27.57 5.08
C THR A 499 9.67 28.53 3.90
N GLY A 500 8.87 29.59 4.01
CA GLY A 500 8.85 30.69 3.05
C GLY A 500 10.13 31.53 3.11
N PRO A 501 10.37 32.41 2.11
CA PRO A 501 11.59 33.21 2.03
C PRO A 501 11.87 34.12 3.24
N ASP A 502 10.79 34.63 3.85
CA ASP A 502 10.85 35.57 4.97
C ASP A 502 10.94 34.89 6.35
N PHE A 503 10.95 33.56 6.38
CA PHE A 503 10.98 32.80 7.63
C PHE A 503 12.38 32.82 8.25
N PRO A 504 12.51 32.86 9.60
CA PRO A 504 13.79 32.84 10.28
C PRO A 504 14.69 31.67 9.84
N LYS A 505 15.88 31.99 9.34
CA LYS A 505 16.86 30.99 8.87
C LYS A 505 17.26 30.04 10.01
N GLY A 506 17.32 28.74 9.71
CA GLY A 506 17.75 27.72 10.67
C GLY A 506 16.71 27.30 11.70
N MET A 507 15.48 27.84 11.62
CA MET A 507 14.36 27.50 12.51
C MET A 507 13.40 26.45 11.91
N GLY A 508 13.80 25.78 10.82
CA GLY A 508 12.96 24.81 10.12
C GLY A 508 12.87 23.42 10.78
N GLY A 509 13.80 23.04 11.66
CA GLY A 509 13.72 21.75 12.37
C GLY A 509 12.56 21.76 13.37
N TYR A 510 11.80 20.65 13.49
CA TYR A 510 10.60 20.58 14.31
C TYR A 510 10.85 21.05 15.76
N GLY A 511 11.94 20.58 16.39
CA GLY A 511 12.27 20.94 17.77
C GLY A 511 12.45 22.45 18.02
N LYS A 512 12.79 23.23 16.98
CA LYS A 512 12.88 24.70 17.03
C LYS A 512 11.58 25.36 16.60
N LEU A 513 10.95 24.84 15.55
CA LEU A 513 9.73 25.37 14.94
C LEU A 513 8.61 25.49 15.98
N ILE A 514 8.46 24.48 16.85
CA ILE A 514 7.40 24.46 17.88
C ILE A 514 7.60 25.48 19.01
N GLN A 515 8.75 26.16 19.07
CA GLN A 515 9.04 27.17 20.09
C GLN A 515 8.67 28.59 19.62
N LEU A 516 8.23 28.75 18.37
CA LEU A 516 7.95 30.06 17.77
C LEU A 516 6.50 30.50 18.07
N GLU A 517 6.32 31.25 19.15
CA GLU A 517 5.01 31.72 19.62
C GLU A 517 4.41 32.83 18.75
N GLU A 518 5.21 33.49 17.90
CA GLU A 518 4.75 34.58 17.03
C GLU A 518 3.92 34.12 15.82
N TYR A 519 3.90 32.81 15.54
CA TYR A 519 3.15 32.23 14.44
C TYR A 519 1.90 31.49 14.91
N VAL A 520 0.85 31.53 14.09
CA VAL A 520 -0.39 30.80 14.37
C VAL A 520 -0.30 29.38 13.85
N HIS A 521 -0.38 28.39 14.74
CA HIS A 521 -0.46 26.98 14.39
C HIS A 521 -1.85 26.66 13.82
N CYS A 522 -1.88 26.13 12.61
CA CYS A 522 -3.09 25.78 11.88
C CYS A 522 -3.09 24.31 11.47
N TRP A 523 -4.29 23.79 11.16
CA TRP A 523 -4.50 22.41 10.72
C TRP A 523 -5.30 22.38 9.42
N ASP A 524 -4.84 21.60 8.46
CA ASP A 524 -5.60 21.22 7.27
C ASP A 524 -6.17 19.81 7.49
N ASP A 525 -7.48 19.73 7.70
CA ASP A 525 -8.14 18.45 7.97
C ASP A 525 -8.33 17.58 6.71
N VAL A 526 -8.22 18.14 5.50
CA VAL A 526 -8.25 17.33 4.28
C VAL A 526 -6.89 16.68 4.08
N ALA A 527 -5.81 17.47 4.11
CA ALA A 527 -4.45 16.97 3.93
C ALA A 527 -3.91 16.21 5.15
N LYS A 528 -4.56 16.31 6.31
CA LYS A 528 -4.08 15.85 7.63
C LYS A 528 -2.68 16.39 7.96
N ALA A 529 -2.49 17.69 7.75
CA ALA A 529 -1.18 18.35 7.83
C ALA A 529 -1.23 19.67 8.62
N PRO A 530 -0.24 19.93 9.50
CA PRO A 530 -0.11 21.20 10.19
C PRO A 530 0.66 22.23 9.36
N TYR A 531 0.42 23.50 9.66
CA TYR A 531 1.14 24.61 9.04
C TYR A 531 1.14 25.84 9.95
N LEU A 532 2.03 26.81 9.66
CA LEU A 532 2.15 28.07 10.37
C LEU A 532 1.71 29.24 9.49
N LYS A 533 0.98 30.17 10.09
CA LYS A 533 0.68 31.49 9.51
C LYS A 533 1.38 32.62 10.24
N ASP A 534 1.80 33.64 9.51
CA ASP A 534 2.24 34.91 10.09
C ASP A 534 1.05 35.80 10.53
N CYS A 535 1.36 36.96 11.11
CA CYS A 535 0.36 37.93 11.57
C CYS A 535 -0.52 38.52 10.45
N ASN A 536 -0.12 38.38 9.18
CA ASN A 536 -0.89 38.81 8.02
C ASN A 536 -1.73 37.65 7.43
N GLY A 537 -1.70 36.48 8.05
CA GLY A 537 -2.42 35.28 7.60
C GLY A 537 -1.74 34.54 6.44
N LYS A 538 -0.51 34.89 6.06
CA LYS A 538 0.27 34.19 5.02
C LYS A 538 0.80 32.88 5.60
N ILE A 539 0.68 31.78 4.85
CA ILE A 539 1.30 30.50 5.21
C ILE A 539 2.80 30.64 5.00
N VAL A 540 3.57 30.48 6.08
CA VAL A 540 5.02 30.69 6.09
C VAL A 540 5.81 29.43 6.37
N CYS A 541 5.18 28.38 6.89
CA CYS A 541 5.80 27.08 7.05
C CYS A 541 4.77 25.96 6.97
N THR A 542 5.10 24.85 6.32
CA THR A 542 4.36 23.58 6.37
C THR A 542 5.31 22.51 6.91
N TYR A 543 4.83 21.62 7.77
CA TYR A 543 5.67 20.69 8.55
C TYR A 543 4.88 19.44 8.99
N ASP A 544 5.51 18.54 9.75
CA ASP A 544 4.84 17.41 10.43
C ASP A 544 4.91 17.54 11.95
N ASN A 545 3.89 17.01 12.63
CA ASN A 545 3.81 16.96 14.09
C ASN A 545 3.29 15.57 14.55
N PRO A 546 3.20 15.29 15.87
CA PRO A 546 2.71 14.00 16.33
C PRO A 546 1.31 13.62 15.81
N LEU A 547 0.44 14.60 15.58
CA LEU A 547 -0.91 14.36 15.05
C LEU A 547 -0.87 13.92 13.58
N SER A 548 -0.14 14.62 12.71
CA SER A 548 0.00 14.21 11.30
C SER A 548 0.74 12.88 11.16
N ILE A 549 1.74 12.63 12.02
CA ILE A 549 2.44 11.34 12.09
C ILE A 549 1.48 10.23 12.52
N GLY A 550 0.55 10.49 13.45
CA GLY A 550 -0.51 9.53 13.81
C GLY A 550 -1.38 9.15 12.61
N TYR A 551 -1.83 10.14 11.81
CA TYR A 551 -2.59 9.86 10.58
C TYR A 551 -1.77 9.10 9.53
N LYS A 552 -0.50 9.46 9.34
CA LYS A 552 0.43 8.76 8.43
C LYS A 552 0.69 7.32 8.89
N SER A 553 0.80 7.10 10.19
CA SER A 553 0.98 5.77 10.77
C SER A 553 -0.27 4.91 10.59
N ARG A 554 -1.46 5.48 10.76
CA ARG A 554 -2.71 4.79 10.42
C ARG A 554 -2.76 4.44 8.94
N PHE A 555 -2.40 5.37 8.05
CA PHE A 555 -2.31 5.11 6.61
C PHE A 555 -1.36 3.93 6.31
N ILE A 556 -0.18 3.87 6.94
CA ILE A 556 0.76 2.74 6.80
C ILE A 556 0.09 1.41 7.20
N LYS A 557 -0.70 1.39 8.28
CA LYS A 557 -1.40 0.19 8.75
C LYS A 557 -2.56 -0.20 7.83
N ASP A 558 -3.44 0.75 7.52
CA ASP A 558 -4.64 0.56 6.68
C ASP A 558 -4.26 -0.04 5.30
N TYR A 559 -3.15 0.40 4.72
CA TYR A 559 -2.67 -0.08 3.41
C TYR A 559 -1.61 -1.21 3.51
N GLY A 560 -1.27 -1.67 4.71
CA GLY A 560 -0.32 -2.77 4.91
C GLY A 560 1.11 -2.46 4.47
N MET A 561 1.53 -1.20 4.48
CA MET A 561 2.88 -0.76 4.09
C MET A 561 3.96 -1.26 5.05
N LYS A 562 5.23 -1.30 4.60
CA LYS A 562 6.36 -1.85 5.38
C LYS A 562 6.65 -1.05 6.65
N GLY A 563 6.38 0.25 6.66
CA GLY A 563 6.61 1.09 7.83
C GLY A 563 6.84 2.55 7.48
N ALA A 564 7.57 3.25 8.35
CA ALA A 564 7.92 4.66 8.20
C ALA A 564 9.43 4.87 8.23
N MET A 565 9.88 5.90 7.53
CA MET A 565 11.22 6.44 7.56
C MET A 565 11.12 7.93 7.91
N TYR A 566 12.11 8.47 8.63
CA TYR A 566 12.16 9.91 8.85
C TYR A 566 13.53 10.54 8.56
N TRP A 567 13.47 11.73 7.96
CA TRP A 567 14.61 12.63 7.75
C TRP A 567 14.45 13.86 8.64
N GLU A 568 15.31 14.12 9.61
CA GLU A 568 16.32 13.20 10.17
C GLU A 568 16.30 13.30 11.70
N TYR A 569 17.02 12.41 12.38
CA TYR A 569 16.91 12.21 13.82
C TYR A 569 17.01 13.50 14.67
N GLU A 570 17.90 14.42 14.31
CA GLU A 570 18.10 15.68 15.04
C GLU A 570 17.14 16.82 14.66
N GLY A 571 16.16 16.55 13.80
CA GLY A 571 15.05 17.47 13.56
C GLY A 571 14.01 17.47 14.68
N ASP A 572 13.95 16.39 15.45
CA ASP A 572 12.97 16.17 16.53
C ASP A 572 13.20 17.12 17.73
N ASP A 573 12.24 17.15 18.65
CA ASP A 573 12.39 17.86 19.92
C ASP A 573 13.19 17.04 20.96
N GLU A 574 13.57 17.69 22.06
CA GLU A 574 14.31 17.04 23.17
C GLU A 574 13.52 15.87 23.77
N ASN A 575 12.19 15.95 23.76
CA ASN A 575 11.29 14.91 24.22
C ASN A 575 11.12 13.77 23.23
N GLY A 576 11.64 13.85 22.02
CA GLY A 576 11.40 12.84 20.99
C GLY A 576 9.97 12.62 20.57
N SER A 577 9.19 13.69 20.57
CA SER A 577 7.77 13.66 20.25
C SER A 577 7.51 13.02 18.88
N LEU A 578 8.32 13.34 17.85
CA LEU A 578 8.11 12.80 16.52
C LEU A 578 8.55 11.33 16.40
N ARG A 579 9.75 10.97 16.87
CA ARG A 579 10.23 9.58 16.78
C ARG A 579 9.36 8.60 17.56
N ARG A 580 8.83 9.02 18.73
CA ARG A 580 7.86 8.23 19.49
C ARG A 580 6.56 8.10 18.72
N ALA A 581 6.02 9.19 18.16
CA ALA A 581 4.81 9.13 17.35
C ALA A 581 4.94 8.18 16.15
N VAL A 582 6.10 8.16 15.49
CA VAL A 582 6.39 7.20 14.41
C VAL A 582 6.39 5.76 14.93
N TYR A 583 7.17 5.49 15.98
CA TYR A 583 7.34 4.13 16.50
C TYR A 583 6.04 3.59 17.10
N GLU A 584 5.38 4.36 17.97
CA GLU A 584 4.12 3.97 18.58
C GLU A 584 3.02 3.88 17.52
N GLY A 585 2.95 4.80 16.56
CA GLY A 585 1.92 4.76 15.52
C GLY A 585 2.02 3.53 14.61
N VAL A 586 3.23 3.14 14.22
CA VAL A 586 3.45 1.98 13.32
C VAL A 586 3.35 0.65 14.05
N PHE A 587 3.75 0.58 15.33
CA PHE A 587 3.89 -0.67 16.08
C PHE A 587 2.81 -0.89 17.16
N ALA A 588 1.96 0.10 17.47
CA ALA A 588 0.85 -0.10 18.39
C ALA A 588 -0.21 -1.05 17.80
N PRO A 589 -0.72 -2.01 18.60
CA PRO A 589 -1.88 -2.82 18.24
C PRO A 589 -3.06 -1.94 17.81
N GLU A 590 -3.88 -2.44 16.88
CA GLU A 590 -5.13 -1.77 16.47
C GLU A 590 -6.16 -1.68 17.59
#